data_AF-A0A2W6ADD4-F1
#
_entry.id   AF-A0A2W6ADD4-F1
#
_cell.length_a   1.000
_cell.length_b   1.000
_cell.length_c   1.000
_cell.angle_alpha   90.00
_cell.angle_beta   90.00
_cell.angle_gamma   90.00
#
_symmetry.space_group_name_H-M   'P 1'
#
loop_
_entity.id
_entity.type
_entity.pdbx_description
1 polymer ?
#
loop_
_entity_poly.entity_id
_entity_poly.type
_entity_poly.pdbx_seq_one_letter_code
_entity_poly.pdbx_strand_id
1 'polypeptide(L)'
;MDDDNEQGGQELDAAQREQVRQRAAQQLQIGQSLIGGGDAVAALSALTEAAYLFIGLRDEAAGEALNSLVGYIQDMGEEPFDTASQQMDEQHRAMLDQLVALLQQMEENEDEGPETAADLSPEVKAELLARGGQQLAEGREAASNGENGAALNSLVEAAAIYIALDDEHKEEALAAFVSLLQGLQPDDLNHLASQLDEQHQRWMMGIMSLLQQRTIEEHGPEIREAARNSLAQAQATEQAGDNSKALGLYAEAFSNAASLQDGELANQVLTSFGAMADRIGPGELAQAHEGLDERGKVAFQMLLSALAELRDPAKM
;
A
#
# COMPACT_ATOMS: atom_id res chain seq x y z
N MET A 1 46.02 -1.28 22.33
CA MET A 1 45.18 -0.23 22.95
C MET A 1 43.98 -0.19 22.05
N ASP A 2 43.12 -1.16 22.29
CA ASP A 2 41.93 -1.54 21.54
C ASP A 2 40.95 -1.76 22.69
N ASP A 3 39.86 -0.97 22.76
CA ASP A 3 38.63 -1.22 23.58
C ASP A 3 37.67 -0.01 23.75
N ASP A 4 37.84 1.16 23.11
CA ASP A 4 36.98 2.34 23.43
C ASP A 4 36.06 2.88 22.30
N ASN A 5 35.85 2.14 21.20
CA ASN A 5 35.00 2.61 20.07
C ASN A 5 33.74 1.76 19.81
N GLU A 6 33.20 1.10 20.85
CA GLU A 6 31.90 0.41 20.81
C GLU A 6 30.76 1.26 21.42
N GLN A 7 30.78 2.59 21.25
CA GLN A 7 29.73 3.50 21.75
C GLN A 7 28.76 3.99 20.66
N GLY A 8 28.62 3.25 19.56
CA GLY A 8 27.76 3.62 18.41
C GLY A 8 26.31 3.12 18.46
N GLY A 9 25.91 2.37 19.49
CA GLY A 9 24.55 1.85 19.58
C GLY A 9 24.31 1.10 20.87
N GLN A 10 24.07 1.83 21.97
CA GLN A 10 23.25 1.22 23.01
C GLN A 10 21.89 0.94 22.37
N GLU A 11 21.57 -0.34 22.16
CA GLU A 11 20.19 -0.73 21.89
C GLU A 11 19.34 -0.17 23.04
N LEU A 12 18.55 0.87 22.72
CA LEU A 12 17.58 1.40 23.64
C LEU A 12 16.69 0.24 24.07
N ASP A 13 16.57 0.02 25.38
CA ASP A 13 15.65 -0.99 25.88
C ASP A 13 14.21 -0.64 25.46
N ALA A 14 13.32 -1.63 25.48
CA ALA A 14 11.95 -1.45 24.98
C ALA A 14 11.19 -0.30 25.69
N ALA A 15 11.51 -0.01 26.95
CA ALA A 15 10.88 1.08 27.70
C ALA A 15 11.42 2.45 27.26
N GLN A 16 12.73 2.55 27.01
CA GLN A 16 13.36 3.76 26.48
C GLN A 16 12.89 4.07 25.06
N ARG A 17 12.79 3.06 24.18
CA ARG A 17 12.25 3.25 22.82
C ARG A 17 10.84 3.80 22.84
N GLU A 18 9.96 3.25 23.67
CA GLU A 18 8.58 3.73 23.76
C GLU A 18 8.49 5.16 24.35
N GLN A 19 9.34 5.52 25.31
CA GLN A 19 9.42 6.90 25.81
C GLN A 19 9.86 7.89 24.72
N VAL A 20 10.87 7.51 23.92
CA VAL A 20 11.34 8.33 22.80
C VAL A 20 10.24 8.44 21.72
N ARG A 21 9.51 7.35 21.46
CA ARG A 21 8.40 7.31 20.50
C ARG A 21 7.25 8.24 20.93
N GLN A 22 6.87 8.18 22.21
CA GLN A 22 5.83 9.06 22.77
C GLN A 22 6.24 10.54 22.71
N ARG A 23 7.51 10.85 22.99
CA ARG A 23 8.04 12.20 22.84
C ARG A 23 8.00 12.66 21.37
N ALA A 24 8.41 11.82 20.43
CA ALA A 24 8.39 12.14 19.00
C ALA A 24 6.95 12.42 18.52
N ALA A 25 5.99 11.57 18.92
CA ALA A 25 4.57 11.76 18.62
C ALA A 25 4.00 13.06 19.22
N GLN A 26 4.40 13.40 20.46
CA GLN A 26 4.00 14.66 21.08
C GLN A 26 4.56 15.86 20.32
N GLN A 27 5.82 15.81 19.88
CA GLN A 27 6.42 16.89 19.10
C GLN A 27 5.76 17.04 17.72
N LEU A 28 5.40 15.93 17.07
CA LEU A 28 4.66 15.97 15.81
C LEU A 28 3.31 16.68 15.98
N GLN A 29 2.54 16.33 17.02
CA GLN A 29 1.26 16.98 17.31
C GLN A 29 1.42 18.47 17.63
N ILE A 30 2.45 18.85 18.40
CA ILE A 30 2.75 20.26 18.69
C ILE A 30 3.05 20.98 17.39
N GLY A 31 3.97 20.44 16.57
CA GLY A 31 4.35 21.01 15.29
C GLY A 31 3.15 21.24 14.38
N GLN A 32 2.33 20.21 14.16
CA GLN A 32 1.11 20.28 13.34
C GLN A 32 0.09 21.31 13.88
N SER A 33 -0.07 21.41 15.21
CA SER A 33 -1.00 22.38 15.82
C SER A 33 -0.56 23.85 15.63
N LEU A 34 0.73 24.08 15.39
CA LEU A 34 1.31 25.41 15.20
C LEU A 34 1.31 25.82 13.71
N ILE A 35 1.09 24.89 12.78
CA ILE A 35 0.89 25.18 11.36
C ILE A 35 -0.38 26.03 11.21
N GLY A 36 -0.22 27.26 10.68
CA GLY A 36 -1.29 28.26 10.60
C GLY A 36 -1.51 29.11 11.86
N GLY A 37 -0.83 28.80 12.97
CA GLY A 37 -0.93 29.49 14.25
C GLY A 37 0.02 30.69 14.44
N GLY A 38 1.02 30.85 13.55
CA GLY A 38 1.85 32.07 13.44
C GLY A 38 3.24 32.03 14.11
N ASP A 39 3.60 30.95 14.82
CA ASP A 39 4.96 30.78 15.37
C ASP A 39 5.75 29.75 14.54
N ALA A 40 6.34 30.25 13.46
CA ALA A 40 7.10 29.44 12.50
C ALA A 40 8.33 28.77 13.13
N VAL A 41 8.97 29.42 14.10
CA VAL A 41 10.16 28.88 14.78
C VAL A 41 9.76 27.70 15.66
N ALA A 42 8.71 27.83 16.47
CA ALA A 42 8.23 26.75 17.31
C ALA A 42 7.70 25.55 16.49
N ALA A 43 6.99 25.82 15.39
CA ALA A 43 6.52 24.78 14.47
C ALA A 43 7.69 24.02 13.82
N LEU A 44 8.68 24.73 13.27
CA LEU A 44 9.86 24.10 12.66
C LEU A 44 10.67 23.30 13.67
N SER A 45 10.91 23.82 14.87
CA SER A 45 11.65 23.10 15.92
C SER A 45 10.96 21.80 16.33
N ALA A 46 9.63 21.83 16.55
CA ALA A 46 8.87 20.66 16.94
C ALA A 46 8.82 19.59 15.84
N LEU A 47 8.58 20.00 14.59
CA LEU A 47 8.56 19.07 13.45
C LEU A 47 9.94 18.46 13.17
N THR A 48 11.01 19.26 13.26
CA THR A 48 12.40 18.81 13.12
C THR A 48 12.75 17.78 14.19
N GLU A 49 12.41 18.06 15.46
CA GLU A 49 12.69 17.12 16.55
C GLU A 49 11.91 15.81 16.40
N ALA A 50 10.63 15.89 16.02
CA ALA A 50 9.81 14.71 15.77
C ALA A 50 10.40 13.81 14.67
N ALA A 51 10.74 14.38 13.52
CA ALA A 51 11.34 13.65 12.40
C ALA A 51 12.67 13.00 12.80
N TYR A 52 13.55 13.74 13.48
CA TYR A 52 14.84 13.22 13.94
C TYR A 52 14.68 12.03 14.90
N LEU A 53 13.78 12.12 15.87
CA LEU A 53 13.54 11.05 16.84
C LEU A 53 12.93 9.80 16.20
N PHE A 54 11.96 9.94 15.28
CA PHE A 54 11.37 8.80 14.59
C PHE A 54 12.36 8.09 13.65
N ILE A 55 13.22 8.84 12.96
CA ILE A 55 14.30 8.26 12.13
C ILE A 55 15.28 7.47 13.01
N GLY A 56 15.70 8.03 14.15
CA GLY A 56 16.58 7.35 15.09
C GLY A 56 15.98 6.04 15.64
N LEU A 57 14.66 5.97 15.75
CA LEU A 57 13.93 4.77 16.19
C LEU A 57 13.63 3.76 15.07
N ARG A 58 13.84 4.14 13.80
CA ARG A 58 13.40 3.41 12.59
C ARG A 58 11.89 3.13 12.63
N ASP A 59 11.13 4.12 13.06
CA ASP A 59 9.67 4.03 13.22
C ASP A 59 8.96 4.37 11.91
N GLU A 60 7.84 3.70 11.61
CA GLU A 60 7.04 3.95 10.41
C GLU A 60 6.46 5.37 10.34
N ALA A 61 6.26 6.01 11.50
CA ALA A 61 5.79 7.40 11.60
C ALA A 61 6.85 8.43 11.15
N ALA A 62 8.10 8.02 10.87
CA ALA A 62 9.12 8.91 10.33
C ALA A 62 8.68 9.58 9.01
N GLY A 63 7.96 8.84 8.16
CA GLY A 63 7.43 9.37 6.90
C GLY A 63 6.39 10.48 7.11
N GLU A 64 5.49 10.33 8.08
CA GLU A 64 4.48 11.36 8.41
C GLU A 64 5.13 12.63 8.95
N ALA A 65 6.11 12.48 9.85
CA ALA A 65 6.84 13.60 10.43
C ALA A 65 7.66 14.36 9.38
N LEU A 66 8.34 13.64 8.49
CA LEU A 66 9.07 14.23 7.36
C LEU A 66 8.14 14.94 6.38
N ASN A 67 7.02 14.33 5.99
CA ASN A 67 6.03 14.95 5.11
C ASN A 67 5.43 16.22 5.72
N SER A 68 5.17 16.21 7.03
CA SER A 68 4.68 17.39 7.76
C SER A 68 5.73 18.51 7.78
N LEU A 69 7.01 18.18 8.01
CA LEU A 69 8.12 19.15 8.00
C LEU A 69 8.35 19.75 6.61
N VAL A 70 8.48 18.89 5.58
CA VAL A 70 8.74 19.30 4.20
C VAL A 70 7.58 20.11 3.64
N GLY A 71 6.34 19.63 3.83
CA GLY A 71 5.15 20.36 3.41
C GLY A 71 5.07 21.73 4.07
N TYR A 72 5.39 21.83 5.36
CA TYR A 72 5.41 23.12 6.05
C TYR A 72 6.50 24.07 5.54
N ILE A 73 7.71 23.57 5.26
CA ILE A 73 8.80 24.37 4.66
C ILE A 73 8.38 24.90 3.28
N GLN A 74 7.78 24.05 2.45
CA GLN A 74 7.30 24.41 1.10
C GLN A 74 6.20 25.47 1.15
N ASP A 75 5.22 25.31 2.06
CA ASP A 75 4.12 26.26 2.25
C ASP A 75 4.60 27.62 2.78
N MET A 76 5.66 27.63 3.59
CA MET A 76 6.20 28.85 4.18
C MET A 76 6.97 29.72 3.17
N GLY A 77 7.65 29.08 2.20
CA GLY A 77 8.52 29.75 1.24
C GLY A 77 9.91 30.08 1.79
N GLU A 78 10.85 30.34 0.87
CA GLU A 78 12.29 30.48 1.15
C GLU A 78 12.63 31.61 2.12
N GLU A 79 12.17 32.85 1.87
CA GLU A 79 12.50 34.00 2.74
C GLU A 79 11.98 33.86 4.19
N PRO A 80 10.72 33.42 4.43
CA PRO A 80 10.25 33.12 5.79
C PRO A 80 10.99 31.96 6.45
N PHE A 81 11.32 30.91 5.70
CA PHE A 81 12.08 29.76 6.18
C PHE A 81 13.48 30.16 6.64
N ASP A 82 14.21 30.95 5.84
CA ASP A 82 15.53 31.47 6.18
C ASP A 82 15.50 32.29 7.47
N THR A 83 14.45 33.10 7.63
CA THR A 83 14.26 33.93 8.83
C THR A 83 13.98 33.06 10.06
N ALA A 84 13.10 32.07 9.94
CA ALA A 84 12.72 31.20 11.04
C ALA A 84 13.86 30.25 11.45
N SER A 85 14.57 29.66 10.47
CA SER A 85 15.72 28.76 10.71
C SER A 85 16.90 29.47 11.39
N GLN A 86 17.13 30.75 11.09
CA GLN A 86 18.12 31.57 11.80
C GLN A 86 17.74 31.88 13.25
N GLN A 87 16.45 31.82 13.58
CA GLN A 87 15.91 32.08 14.92
C GLN A 87 15.76 30.81 15.76
N MET A 88 15.84 29.62 15.16
CA MET A 88 15.93 28.35 15.88
C MET A 88 17.21 28.33 16.73
N ASP A 89 17.15 27.64 17.88
CA ASP A 89 18.36 27.39 18.64
C ASP A 89 19.35 26.50 17.87
N GLU A 90 20.62 26.56 18.25
CA GLU A 90 21.71 25.86 17.55
C GLU A 90 21.49 24.35 17.46
N GLN A 91 20.81 23.75 18.44
CA GLN A 91 20.54 22.32 18.45
C GLN A 91 19.49 21.94 17.39
N HIS A 92 18.34 22.61 17.37
CA HIS A 92 17.30 22.31 16.38
C HIS A 92 17.73 22.70 14.97
N ARG A 93 18.52 23.77 14.82
CA ARG A 93 19.09 24.13 13.53
C ARG A 93 20.03 23.04 13.00
N ALA A 94 20.92 22.51 13.84
CA ALA A 94 21.80 21.42 13.44
C ALA A 94 21.02 20.14 13.08
N MET A 95 19.92 19.83 13.78
CA MET A 95 19.03 18.73 13.42
C MET A 95 18.35 18.96 12.08
N LEU A 96 17.86 20.18 11.83
CA LEU A 96 17.23 20.56 10.56
C LEU A 96 18.23 20.48 9.41
N ASP A 97 19.44 21.00 9.57
CA ASP A 97 20.51 20.91 8.57
C ASP A 97 20.86 19.44 8.26
N GLN A 98 20.90 18.57 9.28
CA GLN A 98 21.12 17.13 9.09
C GLN A 98 19.96 16.44 8.39
N LEU A 99 18.70 16.78 8.72
CA LEU A 99 17.53 16.24 8.05
C LEU A 99 17.45 16.69 6.60
N VAL A 100 17.77 17.96 6.31
CA VAL A 100 17.84 18.47 4.93
C VAL A 100 18.96 17.79 4.16
N ALA A 101 20.15 17.62 4.76
CA ALA A 101 21.23 16.88 4.13
C ALA A 101 20.88 15.40 3.90
N LEU A 102 20.17 14.77 4.84
CA LEU A 102 19.68 13.40 4.70
C LEU A 102 18.60 13.30 3.62
N LEU A 103 17.68 14.27 3.55
CA LEU A 103 16.65 14.33 2.51
C LEU A 103 17.26 14.63 1.13
N GLN A 104 18.25 15.50 1.03
CA GLN A 104 19.01 15.72 -0.20
C GLN A 104 19.82 14.49 -0.58
N GLN A 105 20.43 13.78 0.37
CA GLN A 105 21.04 12.48 0.09
C GLN A 105 20.00 11.46 -0.32
N MET A 106 18.80 11.46 0.27
CA MET A 106 17.71 10.57 -0.13
C MET A 106 17.13 10.97 -1.48
N GLU A 107 17.13 12.25 -1.85
CA GLU A 107 16.69 12.78 -3.16
C GLU A 107 17.75 12.50 -4.22
N GLU A 108 19.03 12.71 -3.92
CA GLU A 108 20.17 12.29 -4.73
C GLU A 108 20.20 10.76 -4.83
N ASN A 109 19.83 10.03 -3.77
CA ASN A 109 19.63 8.58 -3.77
C ASN A 109 18.22 8.14 -4.28
N GLU A 110 17.29 9.06 -4.57
CA GLU A 110 15.97 8.79 -5.17
C GLU A 110 16.01 9.08 -6.68
N ASP A 111 16.89 10.00 -7.11
CA ASP A 111 17.46 10.02 -8.46
C ASP A 111 18.42 8.83 -8.67
N GLU A 112 18.90 8.20 -7.59
CA GLU A 112 19.34 6.78 -7.54
C GLU A 112 18.25 5.86 -6.99
N GLY A 113 16.97 6.13 -7.28
CA GLY A 113 15.88 5.17 -7.06
C GLY A 113 16.31 3.80 -7.60
N PRO A 114 15.82 2.67 -7.02
CA PRO A 114 16.39 1.33 -7.23
C PRO A 114 16.83 1.20 -8.68
N GLU A 115 18.16 1.22 -8.92
CA GLU A 115 18.76 1.55 -10.23
C GLU A 115 17.79 1.16 -11.32
N THR A 116 17.13 2.15 -11.95
CA THR A 116 16.16 1.79 -12.97
C THR A 116 16.91 0.93 -13.97
N ALA A 117 16.29 -0.05 -14.62
CA ALA A 117 17.02 -0.95 -15.52
C ALA A 117 17.81 -0.25 -16.64
N ALA A 118 17.57 1.05 -16.83
CA ALA A 118 18.30 1.96 -17.68
C ALA A 118 19.68 2.39 -17.11
N ASP A 119 19.86 2.40 -15.79
CA ASP A 119 21.08 2.87 -15.09
C ASP A 119 22.05 1.73 -14.74
N LEU A 120 21.59 0.48 -14.80
CA LEU A 120 22.43 -0.69 -14.60
C LEU A 120 23.49 -0.82 -15.69
N SER A 121 24.73 -1.06 -15.29
CA SER A 121 25.78 -1.44 -16.24
C SER A 121 25.39 -2.73 -16.99
N PRO A 122 25.78 -2.89 -18.27
CA PRO A 122 25.44 -4.09 -19.05
C PRO A 122 25.87 -5.41 -18.39
N GLU A 123 26.95 -5.39 -17.61
CA GLU A 123 27.50 -6.55 -16.91
C GLU A 123 26.62 -6.95 -15.72
N VAL A 124 26.22 -5.98 -14.90
CA VAL A 124 25.30 -6.19 -13.77
C VAL A 124 23.93 -6.62 -14.28
N LYS A 125 23.43 -5.99 -15.36
CA LYS A 125 22.18 -6.40 -16.00
C LYS A 125 22.25 -7.85 -16.49
N ALA A 126 23.34 -8.26 -17.15
CA ALA A 126 23.51 -9.63 -17.62
C ALA A 126 23.57 -10.65 -16.47
N GLU A 127 24.24 -10.32 -15.36
CA GLU A 127 24.29 -11.18 -14.17
C GLU A 127 22.92 -11.32 -13.50
N LEU A 128 22.19 -10.22 -13.33
CA LEU A 128 20.83 -10.24 -12.79
C LEU A 128 19.87 -11.02 -13.69
N LEU A 129 19.95 -10.87 -15.01
CA LEU A 129 19.14 -11.66 -15.95
C LEU A 129 19.51 -13.14 -15.93
N ALA A 130 20.79 -13.49 -15.82
CA ALA A 130 21.21 -14.87 -15.65
C ALA A 130 20.66 -15.47 -14.35
N ARG A 131 20.68 -14.69 -13.26
CA ARG A 131 20.05 -15.06 -11.99
C ARG A 131 18.53 -15.22 -12.13
N GLY A 132 17.84 -14.30 -12.79
CA GLY A 132 16.41 -14.41 -13.06
C GLY A 132 16.05 -15.68 -13.83
N GLY A 133 16.86 -16.05 -14.83
CA GLY A 133 16.68 -17.30 -15.58
C GLY A 133 16.92 -18.54 -14.74
N GLN A 134 17.92 -18.52 -13.86
CA GLN A 134 18.15 -19.59 -12.90
C GLN A 134 16.97 -19.74 -11.92
N GLN A 135 16.48 -18.64 -11.35
CA GLN A 135 15.35 -18.62 -10.41
C GLN A 135 14.06 -19.11 -11.08
N LEU A 136 13.83 -18.77 -12.34
CA LEU A 136 12.69 -19.28 -13.11
C LEU A 136 12.77 -20.81 -13.31
N ALA A 137 13.96 -21.32 -13.64
CA ALA A 137 14.17 -22.76 -13.80
C ALA A 137 14.01 -23.52 -12.49
N GLU A 138 14.63 -23.04 -11.40
CA GLU A 138 14.51 -23.60 -10.05
C GLU A 138 13.06 -23.57 -9.56
N GLY A 139 12.35 -22.46 -9.78
CA GLY A 139 10.95 -22.32 -9.41
C GLY A 139 10.03 -23.31 -10.14
N ARG A 140 10.27 -23.56 -11.43
CA ARG A 140 9.52 -24.57 -12.21
C ARG A 140 9.82 -25.99 -11.75
N GLU A 141 11.08 -26.30 -11.46
CA GLU A 141 11.48 -27.60 -10.96
C GLU A 141 10.85 -27.86 -9.57
N ALA A 142 10.97 -26.90 -8.64
CA ALA A 142 10.34 -26.97 -7.33
C ALA A 142 8.82 -27.14 -7.42
N ALA A 143 8.15 -26.40 -8.31
CA ALA A 143 6.71 -26.55 -8.55
C ALA A 143 6.37 -27.97 -9.05
N SER A 144 7.17 -28.53 -9.96
CA SER A 144 6.97 -29.89 -10.46
C SER A 144 7.19 -30.97 -9.40
N ASN A 145 8.02 -30.67 -8.39
CA ASN A 145 8.30 -31.54 -7.25
C ASN A 145 7.30 -31.35 -6.09
N GLY A 146 6.35 -30.41 -6.20
CA GLY A 146 5.37 -30.09 -5.15
C GLY A 146 5.95 -29.26 -4.00
N GLU A 147 7.12 -28.66 -4.18
CA GLU A 147 7.81 -27.82 -3.19
C GLU A 147 7.31 -26.36 -3.29
N ASN A 148 6.02 -26.17 -3.00
CA ASN A 148 5.29 -24.92 -3.30
C ASN A 148 5.92 -23.65 -2.70
N GLY A 149 6.53 -23.73 -1.51
CA GLY A 149 7.22 -22.57 -0.90
C GLY A 149 8.52 -22.21 -1.58
N ALA A 150 9.34 -23.21 -1.93
CA ALA A 150 10.56 -22.98 -2.71
C ALA A 150 10.23 -22.47 -4.12
N ALA A 151 9.17 -23.03 -4.72
CA ALA A 151 8.65 -22.57 -6.00
C ALA A 151 8.18 -21.11 -5.93
N LEU A 152 7.41 -20.74 -4.90
CA LEU A 152 6.90 -19.38 -4.74
C LEU A 152 8.03 -18.36 -4.59
N ASN A 153 9.01 -18.63 -3.72
CA ASN A 153 10.15 -17.74 -3.52
C ASN A 153 10.92 -17.51 -4.82
N SER A 154 11.31 -18.60 -5.48
CA SER A 154 12.11 -18.54 -6.71
C SER A 154 11.35 -17.84 -7.86
N LEU A 155 10.05 -18.09 -7.99
CA LEU A 155 9.24 -17.47 -9.05
C LEU A 155 8.93 -15.99 -8.77
N VAL A 156 8.72 -15.58 -7.52
CA VAL A 156 8.56 -14.16 -7.14
C VAL A 156 9.84 -13.39 -7.44
N GLU A 157 11.00 -13.95 -7.10
CA GLU A 157 12.29 -13.33 -7.38
C GLU A 157 12.55 -13.22 -8.89
N ALA A 158 12.31 -14.31 -9.65
CA ALA A 158 12.44 -14.28 -11.10
C ALA A 158 11.54 -13.22 -11.74
N ALA A 159 10.25 -13.17 -11.33
CA ALA A 159 9.30 -12.19 -11.85
C ALA A 159 9.71 -10.75 -11.50
N ALA A 160 10.17 -10.49 -10.28
CA ALA A 160 10.65 -9.17 -9.87
C ALA A 160 11.85 -8.71 -10.72
N ILE A 161 12.81 -9.61 -10.97
CA ILE A 161 13.97 -9.32 -11.83
C ILE A 161 13.51 -9.01 -13.26
N TYR A 162 12.68 -9.84 -13.87
CA TYR A 162 12.27 -9.63 -15.26
C TYR A 162 11.35 -8.43 -15.46
N ILE A 163 10.44 -8.15 -14.52
CA ILE A 163 9.62 -6.93 -14.53
C ILE A 163 10.52 -5.69 -14.54
N ALA A 164 11.59 -5.70 -13.75
CA ALA A 164 12.52 -4.58 -13.71
C ALA A 164 13.33 -4.49 -15.01
N LEU A 165 13.87 -5.61 -15.52
CA LEU A 165 15.01 -5.57 -16.43
C LEU A 165 14.72 -5.94 -17.89
N ASP A 166 13.66 -6.68 -18.16
CA ASP A 166 13.48 -7.38 -19.45
C ASP A 166 12.03 -7.76 -19.75
N ASP A 167 11.42 -6.91 -20.58
CA ASP A 167 10.05 -7.09 -21.08
C ASP A 167 9.86 -8.37 -21.91
N GLU A 168 10.91 -8.94 -22.52
CA GLU A 168 10.81 -10.14 -23.35
C GLU A 168 10.51 -11.37 -22.48
N HIS A 169 11.21 -11.52 -21.36
CA HIS A 169 11.08 -12.67 -20.45
C HIS A 169 10.11 -12.44 -19.29
N LYS A 170 9.67 -11.19 -19.07
CA LYS A 170 8.64 -10.84 -18.08
C LYS A 170 7.40 -11.71 -18.19
N GLU A 171 6.88 -11.88 -19.41
CA GLU A 171 5.67 -12.65 -19.68
C GLU A 171 5.82 -14.13 -19.28
N GLU A 172 6.99 -14.70 -19.51
CA GLU A 172 7.28 -16.10 -19.18
C GLU A 172 7.31 -16.33 -17.66
N ALA A 173 7.95 -15.42 -16.92
CA ALA A 173 8.03 -15.50 -15.46
C ALA A 173 6.67 -15.26 -14.80
N LEU A 174 5.90 -14.28 -15.27
CA LEU A 174 4.53 -14.05 -14.81
C LEU A 174 3.62 -15.24 -15.08
N ALA A 175 3.72 -15.87 -16.26
CA ALA A 175 2.93 -17.07 -16.58
C ALA A 175 3.26 -18.26 -15.66
N ALA A 176 4.54 -18.47 -15.34
CA ALA A 176 4.96 -19.51 -14.40
C ALA A 176 4.44 -19.24 -12.98
N PHE A 177 4.53 -17.99 -12.52
CA PHE A 177 4.00 -17.55 -11.23
C PHE A 177 2.48 -17.76 -11.13
N VAL A 178 1.72 -17.31 -12.13
CA VAL A 178 0.25 -17.49 -12.18
C VAL A 178 -0.11 -18.98 -12.23
N SER A 179 0.63 -19.79 -12.99
CA SER A 179 0.40 -21.24 -13.04
C SER A 179 0.63 -21.92 -11.68
N LEU A 180 1.61 -21.47 -10.89
CA LEU A 180 1.80 -21.95 -9.52
C LEU A 180 0.59 -21.57 -8.66
N LEU A 181 0.20 -20.29 -8.64
CA LEU A 181 -0.93 -19.81 -7.83
C LEU A 181 -2.24 -20.54 -8.15
N GLN A 182 -2.53 -20.79 -9.43
CA GLN A 182 -3.71 -21.54 -9.86
C GLN A 182 -3.70 -23.02 -9.42
N GLY A 183 -2.53 -23.58 -9.15
CA GLY A 183 -2.35 -24.95 -8.67
C GLY A 183 -2.51 -25.10 -7.15
N LEU A 184 -2.51 -24.00 -6.39
CA LEU A 184 -2.58 -24.01 -4.93
C LEU A 184 -4.01 -23.97 -4.42
N GLN A 185 -4.27 -24.65 -3.29
CA GLN A 185 -5.51 -24.45 -2.57
C GLN A 185 -5.46 -23.12 -1.78
N PRO A 186 -6.61 -22.48 -1.50
CA PRO A 186 -6.67 -21.23 -0.74
C PRO A 186 -5.97 -21.30 0.63
N ASP A 187 -6.06 -22.44 1.32
CA ASP A 187 -5.42 -22.64 2.62
C ASP A 187 -3.89 -22.68 2.51
N ASP A 188 -3.38 -23.28 1.43
CA ASP A 188 -1.95 -23.33 1.14
C ASP A 188 -1.40 -21.94 0.82
N LEU A 189 -2.18 -21.10 0.11
CA LEU A 189 -1.79 -19.72 -0.20
C LEU A 189 -1.59 -18.89 1.07
N ASN A 190 -2.50 -19.01 2.05
CA ASN A 190 -2.37 -18.30 3.32
C ASN A 190 -1.12 -18.76 4.09
N HIS A 191 -0.90 -20.08 4.12
CA HIS A 191 0.29 -20.64 4.76
C HIS A 191 1.58 -20.15 4.11
N LEU A 192 1.65 -20.19 2.78
CA LEU A 192 2.81 -19.77 2.01
C LEU A 192 3.07 -18.26 2.13
N ALA A 193 2.03 -17.43 2.08
CA ALA A 193 2.15 -15.99 2.25
C ALA A 193 2.77 -15.62 3.61
N SER A 194 2.42 -16.36 4.68
CA SER A 194 3.00 -16.15 6.02
C SER A 194 4.46 -16.60 6.17
N GLN A 195 5.01 -17.33 5.19
CA GLN A 195 6.41 -17.78 5.20
C GLN A 195 7.33 -16.85 4.40
N LEU A 196 6.77 -15.94 3.60
CA LEU A 196 7.55 -14.96 2.86
C LEU A 196 8.14 -13.91 3.81
N ASP A 197 9.39 -13.53 3.56
CA ASP A 197 9.96 -12.34 4.19
C ASP A 197 9.31 -11.04 3.66
N GLU A 198 9.53 -9.92 4.35
CA GLU A 198 8.94 -8.62 3.98
C GLU A 198 9.30 -8.16 2.56
N GLN A 199 10.44 -8.58 2.03
CA GLN A 199 10.87 -8.22 0.69
C GLN A 199 10.06 -8.99 -0.37
N HIS A 200 9.96 -10.31 -0.22
CA HIS A 200 9.16 -11.15 -1.10
C HIS A 200 7.67 -10.84 -1.00
N GLN A 201 7.17 -10.47 0.18
CA GLN A 201 5.79 -9.98 0.34
C GLN A 201 5.56 -8.72 -0.48
N ARG A 202 6.47 -7.73 -0.41
CA ARG A 202 6.37 -6.50 -1.22
C ARG A 202 6.43 -6.79 -2.72
N TRP A 203 7.34 -7.65 -3.16
CA TRP A 203 7.42 -8.06 -4.57
C TRP A 203 6.18 -8.80 -5.04
N MET A 204 5.66 -9.74 -4.24
CA MET A 204 4.43 -10.46 -4.53
C MET A 204 3.24 -9.50 -4.68
N MET A 205 3.10 -8.53 -3.77
CA MET A 205 2.07 -7.50 -3.88
C MET A 205 2.23 -6.65 -5.16
N GLY A 206 3.46 -6.27 -5.51
CA GLY A 206 3.75 -5.57 -6.77
C GLY A 206 3.36 -6.38 -8.01
N ILE A 207 3.74 -7.65 -8.06
CA ILE A 207 3.40 -8.58 -9.14
C ILE A 207 1.88 -8.73 -9.27
N MET A 208 1.18 -8.95 -8.16
CA MET A 208 -0.29 -9.07 -8.15
C MET A 208 -0.98 -7.79 -8.61
N SER A 209 -0.47 -6.63 -8.22
CA SER A 209 -0.97 -5.33 -8.69
C SER A 209 -0.79 -5.16 -10.20
N LEU A 210 0.36 -5.55 -10.76
CA LEU A 210 0.62 -5.51 -12.20
C LEU A 210 -0.31 -6.46 -12.98
N LEU A 211 -0.50 -7.67 -12.48
CA LEU A 211 -1.43 -8.64 -13.07
C LEU A 211 -2.88 -8.13 -13.04
N GLN A 212 -3.28 -7.50 -11.94
CA GLN A 212 -4.58 -6.86 -11.82
C GLN A 212 -4.73 -5.71 -12.81
N GLN A 213 -3.74 -4.82 -12.91
CA GLN A 213 -3.76 -3.71 -13.87
C GLN A 213 -3.90 -4.21 -15.29
N ARG A 214 -3.12 -5.23 -15.69
CA ARG A 214 -3.24 -5.85 -17.01
C ARG A 214 -4.62 -6.45 -17.25
N THR A 215 -5.17 -7.13 -16.25
CA THR A 215 -6.54 -7.69 -16.32
C THR A 215 -7.56 -6.58 -16.56
N ILE A 216 -7.39 -5.42 -15.92
CA ILE A 216 -8.24 -4.24 -16.14
C ILE A 216 -8.01 -3.64 -17.52
N GLU A 217 -6.77 -3.59 -18.02
CA GLU A 217 -6.48 -3.05 -19.35
C GLU A 217 -7.06 -3.93 -20.46
N GLU A 218 -6.96 -5.25 -20.32
CA GLU A 218 -7.40 -6.22 -21.32
C GLU A 218 -8.91 -6.49 -21.27
N HIS A 219 -9.47 -6.61 -20.06
CA HIS A 219 -10.87 -7.00 -19.84
C HIS A 219 -11.72 -5.90 -19.19
N GLY A 220 -11.16 -4.70 -19.03
CA GLY A 220 -11.84 -3.58 -18.38
C GLY A 220 -13.19 -3.22 -19.00
N PRO A 221 -13.31 -3.14 -20.34
CA PRO A 221 -14.59 -2.91 -20.99
C PRO A 221 -15.65 -3.97 -20.64
N GLU A 222 -15.28 -5.25 -20.65
CA GLU A 222 -16.17 -6.37 -20.34
C GLU A 222 -16.57 -6.38 -18.86
N ILE A 223 -15.63 -6.14 -17.95
CA ILE A 223 -15.91 -6.02 -16.51
C ILE A 223 -16.83 -4.82 -16.26
N ARG A 224 -16.62 -3.70 -16.96
CA ARG A 224 -17.45 -2.50 -16.82
C ARG A 224 -18.86 -2.75 -17.34
N GLU A 225 -18.97 -3.44 -18.48
CA GLU A 225 -20.26 -3.86 -19.02
C GLU A 225 -20.97 -4.84 -18.08
N ALA A 226 -20.25 -5.81 -17.52
CA ALA A 226 -20.78 -6.75 -16.53
C ALA A 226 -21.28 -6.00 -15.27
N ALA A 227 -20.51 -5.06 -14.74
CA ALA A 227 -20.91 -4.23 -13.61
C ALA A 227 -22.19 -3.42 -13.90
N ARG A 228 -22.28 -2.80 -15.08
CA ARG A 228 -23.48 -2.04 -15.52
C ARG A 228 -24.69 -2.95 -15.70
N ASN A 229 -24.49 -4.14 -16.26
CA ASN A 229 -25.55 -5.13 -16.45
C ASN A 229 -26.05 -5.68 -15.11
N SER A 230 -25.15 -6.00 -14.17
CA SER A 230 -25.52 -6.44 -12.82
C SER A 230 -26.27 -5.33 -12.07
N LEU A 231 -25.85 -4.06 -12.18
CA LEU A 231 -26.57 -2.93 -11.58
C LEU A 231 -27.98 -2.76 -12.16
N ALA A 232 -28.13 -2.80 -13.49
CA ALA A 232 -29.44 -2.70 -14.14
C ALA A 232 -30.36 -3.88 -13.76
N GLN A 233 -29.80 -5.10 -13.68
CA GLN A 233 -30.54 -6.28 -13.24
C GLN A 233 -30.91 -6.19 -11.76
N ALA A 234 -30.04 -5.66 -10.89
CA ALA A 234 -30.34 -5.43 -9.48
C ALA A 234 -31.55 -4.51 -9.32
N GLN A 235 -31.55 -3.36 -10.01
CA GLN A 235 -32.64 -2.39 -9.96
C GLN A 235 -33.96 -2.95 -10.51
N ALA A 236 -33.91 -3.73 -11.61
CA ALA A 236 -35.09 -4.38 -12.15
C ALA A 236 -35.64 -5.47 -11.21
N THR A 237 -34.75 -6.25 -10.58
CA THR A 237 -35.11 -7.30 -9.63
C THR A 237 -35.70 -6.71 -8.35
N GLU A 238 -35.16 -5.58 -7.91
CA GLU A 238 -35.65 -4.81 -6.77
C GLU A 238 -37.07 -4.28 -7.03
N GLN A 239 -37.33 -3.71 -8.22
CA GLN A 239 -38.66 -3.25 -8.62
C GLN A 239 -39.68 -4.39 -8.71
N ALA A 240 -39.22 -5.61 -8.97
CA ALA A 240 -40.05 -6.82 -8.97
C ALA A 240 -40.33 -7.35 -7.54
N GLY A 241 -39.68 -6.80 -6.52
CA GLY A 241 -39.87 -7.17 -5.11
C GLY A 241 -39.00 -8.33 -4.60
N ASP A 242 -38.00 -8.78 -5.38
CA ASP A 242 -37.07 -9.83 -4.98
C ASP A 242 -35.79 -9.23 -4.35
N ASN A 243 -35.94 -8.76 -3.11
CA ASN A 243 -34.88 -8.01 -2.42
C ASN A 243 -33.60 -8.84 -2.22
N SER A 244 -33.72 -10.11 -1.83
CA SER A 244 -32.56 -10.97 -1.60
C SER A 244 -31.72 -11.16 -2.85
N LYS A 245 -32.37 -11.37 -4.01
CA LYS A 245 -31.67 -11.51 -5.29
C LYS A 245 -31.07 -10.17 -5.75
N ALA A 246 -31.79 -9.07 -5.59
CA ALA A 246 -31.28 -7.74 -5.93
C ALA A 246 -30.01 -7.38 -5.13
N LEU A 247 -29.95 -7.74 -3.85
CA LEU A 247 -28.77 -7.51 -3.00
C LEU A 247 -27.53 -8.27 -3.49
N GLY A 248 -27.69 -9.53 -3.93
CA GLY A 248 -26.60 -10.29 -4.55
C GLY A 248 -26.10 -9.64 -5.85
N LEU A 249 -27.01 -9.14 -6.69
CA LEU A 249 -26.66 -8.43 -7.92
C LEU A 249 -25.99 -7.07 -7.66
N TYR A 250 -26.38 -6.36 -6.60
CA TYR A 250 -25.67 -5.14 -6.16
C TYR A 250 -24.26 -5.46 -5.66
N ALA A 251 -24.06 -6.54 -4.89
CA ALA A 251 -22.74 -6.98 -4.44
C ALA A 251 -21.83 -7.35 -5.62
N GLU A 252 -22.35 -8.05 -6.63
CA GLU A 252 -21.63 -8.35 -7.86
C GLU A 252 -21.26 -7.08 -8.64
N ALA A 253 -22.22 -6.17 -8.83
CA ALA A 253 -21.98 -4.90 -9.52
C ALA A 253 -20.89 -4.08 -8.81
N PHE A 254 -20.91 -4.02 -7.48
CA PHE A 254 -19.90 -3.33 -6.69
C PHE A 254 -18.53 -4.00 -6.78
N SER A 255 -18.47 -5.33 -6.70
CA SER A 255 -17.21 -6.08 -6.83
C SER A 255 -16.54 -5.81 -8.18
N ASN A 256 -17.31 -5.78 -9.27
CA ASN A 256 -16.80 -5.46 -10.60
C ASN A 256 -16.41 -3.97 -10.75
N ALA A 257 -17.16 -3.05 -10.12
CA ALA A 257 -16.79 -1.63 -10.13
C ALA A 257 -15.52 -1.36 -9.31
N ALA A 258 -15.37 -2.02 -8.16
CA ALA A 258 -14.20 -1.92 -7.29
C ALA A 258 -12.95 -2.52 -7.95
N SER A 259 -13.07 -3.66 -8.64
CA SER A 259 -11.93 -4.26 -9.36
C SER A 259 -11.39 -3.36 -10.46
N LEU A 260 -12.26 -2.54 -11.08
CA LEU A 260 -11.90 -1.53 -12.07
C LEU A 260 -11.41 -0.22 -11.49
N GLN A 261 -11.54 -0.02 -10.18
CA GLN A 261 -11.38 1.29 -9.53
C GLN A 261 -12.30 2.37 -10.16
N ASP A 262 -13.47 1.95 -10.67
CA ASP A 262 -14.46 2.84 -11.29
C ASP A 262 -15.30 3.51 -10.19
N GLY A 263 -14.76 4.59 -9.62
CA GLY A 263 -15.37 5.30 -8.49
C GLY A 263 -16.77 5.85 -8.79
N GLU A 264 -17.05 6.23 -10.04
CA GLU A 264 -18.37 6.70 -10.44
C GLU A 264 -19.39 5.55 -10.39
N LEU A 265 -19.07 4.40 -11.01
CA LEU A 265 -19.94 3.24 -11.00
C LEU A 265 -20.10 2.65 -9.59
N ALA A 266 -19.02 2.60 -8.81
CA ALA A 266 -19.07 2.17 -7.42
C ALA A 266 -20.01 3.06 -6.60
N ASN A 267 -19.95 4.38 -6.78
CA ASN A 267 -20.86 5.31 -6.12
C ASN A 267 -22.33 5.16 -6.57
N GLN A 268 -22.57 4.86 -7.86
CA GLN A 268 -23.93 4.57 -8.36
C GLN A 268 -24.50 3.30 -7.71
N VAL A 269 -23.68 2.25 -7.58
CA VAL A 269 -24.05 1.01 -6.89
C VAL A 269 -24.32 1.27 -5.42
N LEU A 270 -23.42 1.96 -4.71
CA LEU A 270 -23.58 2.30 -3.28
C LEU A 270 -24.81 3.16 -3.02
N THR A 271 -25.11 4.12 -3.89
CA THR A 271 -26.32 4.97 -3.78
C THR A 271 -27.59 4.14 -3.94
N SER A 272 -27.64 3.29 -4.97
CA SER A 272 -28.81 2.43 -5.24
C SER A 272 -29.03 1.40 -4.13
N PHE A 273 -27.95 0.73 -3.73
CA PHE A 273 -27.96 -0.21 -2.61
C PHE A 273 -28.36 0.48 -1.31
N GLY A 274 -27.79 1.64 -0.97
CA GLY A 274 -28.09 2.36 0.26
C GLY A 274 -29.57 2.73 0.36
N ALA A 275 -30.16 3.21 -0.75
CA ALA A 275 -31.58 3.50 -0.81
C ALA A 275 -32.46 2.25 -0.60
N MET A 276 -32.03 1.10 -1.10
CA MET A 276 -32.71 -0.19 -0.90
C MET A 276 -32.56 -0.68 0.55
N ALA A 277 -31.33 -0.66 1.09
CA ALA A 277 -31.00 -1.04 2.46
C ALA A 277 -31.85 -0.27 3.48
N ASP A 278 -32.07 1.03 3.25
CA ASP A 278 -32.92 1.86 4.10
C ASP A 278 -34.40 1.47 4.06
N ARG A 279 -34.89 0.91 2.95
CA ARG A 279 -36.28 0.46 2.80
C ARG A 279 -36.53 -0.89 3.47
N ILE A 280 -35.62 -1.84 3.32
CA ILE A 280 -35.81 -3.23 3.74
C ILE A 280 -35.39 -3.49 5.19
N GLY A 281 -34.54 -2.62 5.74
CA GLY A 281 -34.06 -2.69 7.12
C GLY A 281 -33.04 -3.80 7.39
N PRO A 282 -32.51 -3.87 8.62
CA PRO A 282 -31.38 -4.75 8.96
C PRO A 282 -31.72 -6.25 8.94
N GLY A 283 -32.98 -6.61 9.16
CA GLY A 283 -33.42 -8.01 9.16
C GLY A 283 -33.35 -8.65 7.77
N GLU A 284 -33.90 -7.98 6.76
CA GLU A 284 -33.83 -8.44 5.36
C GLU A 284 -32.39 -8.42 4.84
N LEU A 285 -31.58 -7.43 5.24
CA LEU A 285 -30.15 -7.39 4.90
C LEU A 285 -29.39 -8.60 5.45
N ALA A 286 -29.62 -8.96 6.73
CA ALA A 286 -28.98 -10.13 7.34
C ALA A 286 -29.42 -11.43 6.65
N GLN A 287 -30.71 -11.58 6.34
CA GLN A 287 -31.23 -12.76 5.65
C GLN A 287 -30.68 -12.87 4.22
N ALA A 288 -30.53 -11.74 3.52
CA ALA A 288 -29.92 -11.73 2.21
C ALA A 288 -28.45 -12.11 2.25
N HIS A 289 -27.68 -11.60 3.21
CA HIS A 289 -26.28 -11.97 3.43
C HIS A 289 -26.11 -13.48 3.65
N GLU A 290 -26.98 -14.11 4.44
CA GLU A 290 -26.97 -15.57 4.65
C GLU A 290 -27.25 -16.37 3.37
N GLY A 291 -28.00 -15.81 2.43
CA GLY A 291 -28.35 -16.45 1.16
C GLY A 291 -27.29 -16.36 0.06
N LEU A 292 -26.19 -15.62 0.29
CA LEU A 292 -25.09 -15.48 -0.67
C LEU A 292 -24.10 -16.64 -0.56
N ASP A 293 -23.39 -16.92 -1.65
CA ASP A 293 -22.20 -17.77 -1.59
C ASP A 293 -21.02 -17.02 -0.93
N GLU A 294 -19.91 -17.71 -0.66
CA GLU A 294 -18.77 -17.12 0.07
C GLU A 294 -18.20 -15.87 -0.62
N ARG A 295 -18.12 -15.86 -1.95
CA ARG A 295 -17.68 -14.70 -2.72
C ARG A 295 -18.67 -13.54 -2.60
N GLY A 296 -19.96 -13.84 -2.72
CA GLY A 296 -21.04 -12.87 -2.56
C GLY A 296 -21.07 -12.26 -1.16
N LYS A 297 -20.82 -13.06 -0.11
CA LYS A 297 -20.71 -12.56 1.28
C LYS A 297 -19.57 -11.56 1.44
N VAL A 298 -18.39 -11.85 0.90
CA VAL A 298 -17.25 -10.92 0.95
C VAL A 298 -17.58 -9.62 0.24
N ALA A 299 -18.10 -9.69 -0.98
CA ALA A 299 -18.50 -8.50 -1.75
C ALA A 299 -19.60 -7.69 -1.03
N PHE A 300 -20.57 -8.38 -0.42
CA PHE A 300 -21.63 -7.76 0.36
C PHE A 300 -21.11 -7.07 1.62
N GLN A 301 -20.18 -7.70 2.34
CA GLN A 301 -19.55 -7.10 3.52
C GLN A 301 -18.71 -5.87 3.14
N MET A 302 -17.98 -5.91 2.02
CA MET A 302 -17.28 -4.74 1.49
C MET A 302 -18.24 -3.60 1.17
N LEU A 303 -19.38 -3.92 0.56
CA LEU A 303 -20.40 -2.95 0.19
C LEU A 303 -21.03 -2.30 1.44
N LEU A 304 -21.34 -3.09 2.48
CA LEU A 304 -21.79 -2.58 3.78
C LEU A 304 -20.75 -1.67 4.44
N SER A 305 -19.47 -2.06 4.45
CA SER A 305 -18.39 -1.26 5.03
C SER A 305 -18.22 0.06 4.28
N ALA A 306 -18.23 0.05 2.94
CA ALA A 306 -18.15 1.25 2.12
C ALA A 306 -19.36 2.18 2.32
N LEU A 307 -20.56 1.61 2.46
CA LEU A 307 -21.76 2.39 2.77
C LEU A 307 -21.68 3.02 4.17
N ALA A 308 -21.16 2.29 5.16
CA ALA A 308 -20.98 2.80 6.52
C ALA A 308 -19.97 3.95 6.55
N GLU A 309 -18.87 3.82 5.81
CA GLU A 309 -17.86 4.88 5.68
C GLU A 309 -18.42 6.14 5.02
N LEU A 310 -19.21 5.99 3.95
CA LEU A 310 -19.90 7.12 3.32
C LEU A 310 -20.95 7.77 4.22
N ARG A 311 -21.49 7.06 5.21
CA ARG A 311 -22.51 7.58 6.13
C ARG A 311 -21.93 8.12 7.43
N ASP A 312 -20.61 8.00 7.64
CA ASP A 312 -19.95 8.45 8.86
C ASP A 312 -19.89 9.99 8.90
N PRO A 313 -20.66 10.66 9.79
CA PRO A 313 -20.67 12.11 9.88
C PRO A 313 -19.36 12.70 10.42
N ALA A 314 -18.44 11.88 10.95
CA ALA A 314 -17.12 12.35 11.36
C ALA A 314 -16.14 12.49 10.17
N LYS A 315 -16.49 11.95 9.00
CA LYS A 315 -15.67 11.97 7.78
C LYS A 315 -16.22 12.92 6.68
N MET A 316 -17.42 13.47 6.86
CA MET A 316 -18.03 14.50 5.99
C MET A 316 -17.76 15.92 6.50
#